data_AF-A0A820Q532-F1
#
_entry.id   AF-A0A820Q532-F1
#
_cell.length_a   1.000
_cell.length_b   1.000
_cell.length_c   1.000
_cell.angle_alpha   90.00
_cell.angle_beta   90.00
_cell.angle_gamma   90.00
#
_symmetry.space_group_name_H-M   'P 1'
#
loop_
_entity.id
_entity.type
_entity.pdbx_description
1 polymer ?
#
loop_
_entity_poly.entity_id
_entity_poly.type
_entity_poly.pdbx_seq_one_letter_code
_entity_poly.pdbx_strand_id
1 'polypeptide(L)'
;MKVIIQFLKEANKVEDTKQFLVVHNDLPTNDWTTLFDLLNKDNSYHGVANGRSFYEPCLPPNSLSIGYSSTSLHWLSRKPCNISNHCASLFAQGNELKTFQEQACLDCTHFLEHRSRELIPGGVLILLIPCVDDQGSNGFDILRVLLYKCAQSLLTPQELLDYTFSIHARSYSECIDDQLFAHYLLELIKSDFGSVNMPFIKQWQNEPMTLDEFARSITLYTRS
;
A
#
# COMPACT_ATOMS: atom_id res chain seq x y z
N MET A 1 13.63 2.67 4.71
CA MET A 1 14.37 3.95 4.55
C MET A 1 15.90 3.82 4.62
N LYS A 2 16.49 3.18 5.64
CA LYS A 2 17.96 2.93 5.71
C LYS A 2 18.58 2.45 4.40
N VAL A 3 17.97 1.43 3.82
CA VAL A 3 18.43 0.79 2.58
C VAL A 3 18.42 1.78 1.40
N ILE A 4 17.41 2.63 1.29
CA ILE A 4 17.35 3.66 0.24
C ILE A 4 18.47 4.67 0.42
N ILE A 5 18.70 5.15 1.65
CA ILE A 5 19.80 6.09 1.96
C ILE A 5 21.14 5.45 1.63
N GLN A 6 21.34 4.18 2.00
CA GLN A 6 22.55 3.43 1.70
C GLN A 6 22.78 3.35 0.19
N PHE A 7 21.76 2.99 -0.59
CA PHE A 7 21.87 2.94 -2.05
C PHE A 7 22.17 4.29 -2.69
N LEU A 8 21.59 5.39 -2.18
CA LEU A 8 21.91 6.74 -2.68
C LEU A 8 23.39 7.09 -2.47
N LYS A 9 23.96 6.71 -1.32
CA LYS A 9 25.38 6.90 -1.03
C LYS A 9 26.27 6.02 -1.91
N GLU A 10 25.99 4.72 -1.98
CA GLU A 10 26.76 3.77 -2.80
C GLU A 10 26.75 4.11 -4.29
N ALA A 11 25.64 4.66 -4.79
CA ALA A 11 25.51 5.12 -6.17
C ALA A 11 26.13 6.51 -6.42
N ASN A 12 26.81 7.10 -5.44
CA ASN A 12 27.38 8.46 -5.47
C ASN A 12 26.36 9.52 -5.92
N LYS A 13 25.08 9.35 -5.53
CA LYS A 13 24.01 10.33 -5.82
C LYS A 13 23.92 11.43 -4.78
N VAL A 14 24.57 11.24 -3.63
CA VAL A 14 24.63 12.15 -2.50
C VAL A 14 25.99 12.06 -1.84
N GLU A 15 26.48 13.16 -1.27
CA GLU A 15 27.71 13.14 -0.47
C GLU A 15 27.50 12.36 0.84
N ASP A 16 28.55 11.69 1.32
CA ASP A 16 28.49 10.90 2.56
C ASP A 16 28.14 11.73 3.79
N THR A 17 28.50 13.02 3.77
CA THR A 17 28.24 14.03 4.81
C THR A 17 26.79 14.51 4.84
N LYS A 18 25.99 14.19 3.81
CA LYS A 18 24.61 14.64 3.70
C LYS A 18 23.76 14.03 4.81
N GLN A 19 23.01 14.90 5.50
CA GLN A 19 22.01 14.49 6.48
C GLN A 19 20.63 14.34 5.81
N PHE A 20 19.85 13.39 6.29
CA PHE A 20 18.52 13.08 5.78
C PHE A 20 17.47 13.35 6.86
N LEU A 21 16.47 14.16 6.51
CA LEU A 21 15.21 14.21 7.23
C LEU A 21 14.25 13.20 6.57
N VAL A 22 13.71 12.29 7.34
CA VAL A 22 12.70 11.32 6.88
C VAL A 22 11.41 11.58 7.65
N VAL A 23 10.35 11.89 6.90
CA VAL A 23 9.01 12.04 7.45
C VAL A 23 8.27 10.72 7.27
N HIS A 24 8.04 10.00 8.37
CA HIS A 24 7.19 8.82 8.40
C HIS A 24 5.74 9.26 8.49
N ASN A 25 4.95 8.99 7.46
CA ASN A 25 3.56 9.40 7.38
C ASN A 25 2.63 8.18 7.43
N ASP A 26 1.60 8.26 8.26
CA ASP A 26 0.55 7.26 8.40
C ASP A 26 -0.68 7.94 9.04
N LEU A 27 -1.77 7.19 9.22
CA LEU A 27 -2.96 7.65 9.90
C LEU A 27 -2.69 7.97 11.39
N PRO A 28 -3.47 8.87 12.01
CA PRO A 28 -3.37 9.15 13.45
C PRO A 28 -3.46 7.90 14.34
N THR A 29 -4.15 6.86 13.88
CA THR A 29 -4.37 5.61 14.59
C THR A 29 -3.21 4.62 14.52
N ASN A 30 -2.15 4.93 13.77
CA ASN A 30 -0.94 4.10 13.74
C ASN A 30 -0.28 4.04 15.13
N ASP A 31 0.50 2.97 15.39
CA ASP A 31 1.29 2.85 16.61
C ASP A 31 2.58 3.68 16.51
N TRP A 32 2.41 4.98 16.75
CA TRP A 32 3.51 5.94 16.75
C TRP A 32 4.55 5.67 17.86
N THR A 33 4.13 5.06 18.97
CA THR A 33 5.05 4.75 20.09
C THR A 33 6.11 3.76 19.63
N THR A 34 5.69 2.69 18.97
CA THR A 34 6.61 1.69 18.41
C THR A 34 7.54 2.32 17.37
N LEU A 35 7.05 3.23 16.51
CA LEU A 35 7.91 3.95 15.58
C LEU A 35 8.99 4.79 16.31
N PHE A 36 8.59 5.55 17.32
CA PHE A 36 9.55 6.39 18.07
C PHE A 36 10.60 5.57 18.80
N ASP A 37 10.23 4.41 19.36
CA ASP A 37 11.19 3.49 19.98
C ASP A 37 12.20 2.91 18.99
N LEU A 38 11.77 2.67 17.74
CA LEU A 38 12.67 2.25 16.66
C LEU A 38 13.60 3.39 16.21
N LEU A 39 13.07 4.60 16.06
CA LEU A 39 13.85 5.79 15.68
C LEU A 39 14.89 6.16 16.74
N ASN A 40 14.57 6.05 18.02
CA ASN A 40 15.52 6.30 19.12
C ASN A 40 16.73 5.34 19.09
N LYS A 41 16.60 4.19 18.43
CA LYS A 41 17.67 3.19 18.27
C LYS A 41 18.41 3.33 16.93
N ASP A 42 18.00 4.27 16.09
CA ASP A 42 18.45 4.42 14.71
C ASP A 42 18.97 5.82 14.40
N ASN A 43 20.30 5.96 14.38
CA ASN A 43 20.97 7.23 14.08
C ASN A 43 21.33 7.39 12.59
N SER A 44 20.80 6.56 11.70
CA SER A 44 21.16 6.62 10.27
C SER A 44 20.52 7.82 9.53
N TYR A 45 19.48 8.41 10.08
CA TYR A 45 18.82 9.62 9.57
C TYR A 45 18.03 10.30 10.71
N HIS A 46 17.62 11.55 10.49
CA HIS A 46 16.71 12.25 11.40
C HIS A 46 15.27 11.91 11.04
N GLY A 47 14.59 11.12 11.89
CA GLY A 47 13.21 10.68 11.67
C GLY A 47 12.20 11.55 12.39
N VAL A 48 11.12 11.91 11.71
CA VAL A 48 9.94 12.56 12.31
C VAL A 48 8.67 11.84 11.87
N ALA A 49 7.57 12.06 12.60
CA ALA A 49 6.28 11.47 12.32
C ALA A 49 5.27 12.52 11.81
N ASN A 50 4.39 12.11 10.90
CA ASN A 50 3.25 12.89 10.44
C ASN A 50 1.98 12.02 10.45
N GLY A 51 1.13 12.22 11.46
CA GLY A 51 -0.13 11.48 11.62
C GLY A 51 -1.27 12.07 10.81
N ARG A 52 -1.25 11.92 9.49
CA ARG A 52 -2.27 12.42 8.56
C ARG A 52 -2.50 11.44 7.42
N SER A 53 -3.73 11.40 6.91
CA SER A 53 -4.02 10.67 5.68
C SER A 53 -3.17 11.20 4.53
N PHE A 54 -2.51 10.32 3.78
CA PHE A 54 -1.81 10.71 2.56
C PHE A 54 -2.76 11.09 1.41
N TYR A 55 -4.06 10.95 1.58
CA TYR A 55 -5.04 11.56 0.66
C TYR A 55 -5.26 13.05 0.92
N GLU A 56 -4.49 13.64 1.83
CA GLU A 56 -4.45 15.07 2.14
C GLU A 56 -3.01 15.64 1.96
N PRO A 57 -2.83 16.98 2.06
CA PRO A 57 -1.50 17.57 2.16
C PRO A 57 -0.77 17.12 3.44
N CYS A 58 0.39 16.51 3.25
CA CYS A 58 1.25 15.98 4.31
C CYS A 58 2.48 16.87 4.55
N LEU A 59 2.96 17.57 3.52
CA LEU A 59 4.17 18.38 3.57
C LEU A 59 3.94 19.77 2.96
N PRO A 60 4.76 20.77 3.29
CA PRO A 60 4.77 22.03 2.57
C PRO A 60 5.08 21.83 1.07
N PRO A 61 4.59 22.70 0.18
CA PRO A 61 4.95 22.65 -1.23
C PRO A 61 6.47 22.73 -1.45
N ASN A 62 6.99 22.01 -2.45
CA ASN A 62 8.41 21.98 -2.81
C ASN A 62 9.34 21.64 -1.63
N SER A 63 8.98 20.66 -0.80
CA SER A 63 9.79 20.21 0.34
C SER A 63 10.18 18.74 0.29
N LEU A 64 9.54 17.94 -0.58
CA LEU A 64 9.79 16.52 -0.73
C LEU A 64 10.79 16.26 -1.86
N SER A 65 11.96 15.72 -1.55
CA SER A 65 12.94 15.31 -2.58
C SER A 65 12.65 13.91 -3.12
N ILE A 66 12.32 12.97 -2.24
CA ILE A 66 12.02 11.57 -2.58
C ILE A 66 10.79 11.13 -1.79
N GLY A 67 9.70 10.86 -2.49
CA GLY A 67 8.54 10.18 -1.93
C GLY A 67 8.69 8.67 -2.07
N TYR A 68 8.37 7.92 -1.02
CA TYR A 68 8.34 6.46 -1.05
C TYR A 68 7.05 5.97 -0.41
N SER A 69 6.31 5.13 -1.12
CA SER A 69 5.07 4.54 -0.63
C SER A 69 5.02 3.07 -1.04
N SER A 70 4.75 2.18 -0.09
CA SER A 70 4.72 0.74 -0.32
C SER A 70 3.48 0.16 0.32
N THR A 71 2.75 -0.67 -0.43
CA THR A 71 1.64 -1.49 0.06
C THR A 71 0.60 -0.69 0.85
N SER A 72 0.31 0.53 0.41
CA SER A 72 -0.59 1.48 1.11
C SER A 72 -1.71 2.01 0.21
N LEU A 73 -1.44 2.26 -1.07
CA LEU A 73 -2.37 2.86 -2.03
C LEU A 73 -3.61 2.03 -2.38
N HIS A 74 -3.66 0.77 -1.95
CA HIS A 74 -4.85 -0.09 -2.11
C HIS A 74 -5.88 0.12 -0.98
N TRP A 75 -5.51 0.79 0.11
CA TRP A 75 -6.43 1.15 1.19
C TRP A 75 -7.19 2.40 0.81
N LEU A 76 -8.50 2.28 0.69
CA LEU A 76 -9.36 3.40 0.33
C LEU A 76 -9.50 4.39 1.49
N SER A 77 -9.66 5.67 1.18
CA SER A 77 -9.90 6.73 2.17
C SER A 77 -11.19 6.53 2.97
N ARG A 78 -12.14 5.78 2.42
CA ARG A 78 -13.40 5.39 3.06
C ARG A 78 -13.98 4.11 2.45
N LYS A 79 -14.89 3.46 3.19
CA LYS A 79 -15.73 2.38 2.66
C LYS A 79 -16.78 2.96 1.69
N PRO A 80 -16.78 2.58 0.39
CA PRO A 80 -17.75 3.10 -0.58
C PRO A 80 -19.16 2.57 -0.34
N CYS A 81 -19.30 1.26 -0.16
CA CYS A 81 -20.55 0.57 0.15
C CYS A 81 -20.26 -0.77 0.85
N ASN A 82 -21.31 -1.46 1.27
CA ASN A 82 -21.23 -2.88 1.65
C ASN A 82 -21.24 -3.75 0.38
N ILE A 83 -20.60 -4.92 0.44
CA ILE A 83 -20.60 -5.90 -0.65
C ILE A 83 -21.51 -7.06 -0.24
N SER A 84 -22.50 -7.37 -1.06
CA SER A 84 -23.59 -8.28 -0.67
C SER A 84 -23.17 -9.76 -0.64
N ASN A 85 -22.16 -10.14 -1.43
CA ASN A 85 -21.78 -11.53 -1.65
C ASN A 85 -20.40 -11.91 -1.08
N HIS A 86 -19.61 -10.94 -0.60
CA HIS A 86 -18.26 -11.14 -0.08
C HIS A 86 -17.80 -9.95 0.77
N CYS A 87 -16.67 -10.07 1.48
CA CYS A 87 -16.05 -8.97 2.22
C CYS A 87 -15.02 -8.13 1.42
N ALA A 88 -14.75 -8.43 0.16
CA ALA A 88 -13.63 -7.83 -0.59
C ALA A 88 -14.06 -7.41 -1.99
N SER A 89 -13.63 -6.22 -2.44
CA SER A 89 -14.03 -5.64 -3.72
C SER A 89 -13.70 -6.53 -4.92
N LEU A 90 -12.66 -7.36 -4.78
CA LEU A 90 -12.25 -8.34 -5.77
C LEU A 90 -13.38 -9.28 -6.23
N PHE A 91 -14.34 -9.55 -5.34
CA PHE A 91 -15.50 -10.42 -5.63
C PHE A 91 -16.81 -9.64 -5.82
N ALA A 92 -16.76 -8.30 -5.74
CA ALA A 92 -17.91 -7.44 -5.96
C ALA A 92 -18.28 -7.41 -7.45
N GLN A 93 -19.55 -7.11 -7.75
CA GLN A 93 -20.06 -7.06 -9.12
C GLN A 93 -20.98 -5.85 -9.32
N GLY A 94 -21.20 -5.50 -10.59
CA GLY A 94 -22.14 -4.44 -10.96
C GLY A 94 -21.85 -3.11 -10.28
N ASN A 95 -22.86 -2.53 -9.64
CA ASN A 95 -22.73 -1.22 -9.00
C ASN A 95 -21.80 -1.23 -7.78
N GLU A 96 -21.73 -2.32 -7.02
CA GLU A 96 -20.84 -2.42 -5.86
C GLU A 96 -19.38 -2.27 -6.29
N LEU A 97 -18.94 -3.07 -7.28
CA LEU A 97 -17.58 -2.95 -7.84
C LEU A 97 -17.31 -1.55 -8.41
N LYS A 98 -18.27 -1.00 -9.15
CA LYS A 98 -18.14 0.34 -9.76
C LYS A 98 -17.85 1.42 -8.72
N THR A 99 -18.56 1.42 -7.58
CA THR A 99 -18.33 2.42 -6.52
C THR A 99 -16.95 2.29 -5.87
N PHE A 100 -16.41 1.07 -5.75
CA PHE A 100 -15.04 0.85 -5.29
C PHE A 100 -14.00 1.37 -6.30
N GLN A 101 -14.21 1.15 -7.60
CA GLN A 101 -13.35 1.68 -8.66
C GLN A 101 -13.37 3.21 -8.68
N GLU A 102 -14.55 3.82 -8.57
CA GLU A 102 -14.71 5.28 -8.49
C GLU A 102 -13.99 5.87 -7.28
N GLN A 103 -14.11 5.25 -6.10
CA GLN A 103 -13.40 5.68 -4.89
C GLN A 103 -11.89 5.53 -5.05
N ALA A 104 -11.41 4.40 -5.58
CA ALA A 104 -9.98 4.17 -5.83
C ALA A 104 -9.40 5.19 -6.82
N CYS A 105 -10.17 5.55 -7.84
CA CYS A 105 -9.82 6.58 -8.81
C CYS A 105 -9.64 7.93 -8.12
N LEU A 106 -10.67 8.38 -7.37
CA LEU A 106 -10.65 9.64 -6.62
C LEU A 106 -9.46 9.71 -5.64
N ASP A 107 -9.23 8.63 -4.91
CA ASP A 107 -8.14 8.52 -3.95
C ASP A 107 -6.76 8.63 -4.62
N CYS A 108 -6.56 7.97 -5.76
CA CYS A 108 -5.32 8.08 -6.55
C CYS A 108 -5.10 9.51 -7.05
N THR A 109 -6.16 10.15 -7.56
CA THR A 109 -6.17 11.54 -8.01
C THR A 109 -5.74 12.49 -6.89
N HIS A 110 -6.34 12.40 -5.69
CA HIS A 110 -5.94 13.22 -4.55
C HIS A 110 -4.50 12.96 -4.11
N PHE A 111 -4.08 11.70 -4.08
CA PHE A 111 -2.70 11.35 -3.75
C PHE A 111 -1.72 12.02 -4.72
N LEU A 112 -1.89 11.86 -6.03
CA LEU A 112 -1.01 12.45 -7.04
C LEU A 112 -1.04 13.99 -7.03
N GLU A 113 -2.22 14.59 -6.83
CA GLU A 113 -2.36 16.04 -6.71
C GLU A 113 -1.54 16.59 -5.53
N HIS A 114 -1.62 15.95 -4.37
CA HIS A 114 -0.88 16.41 -3.19
C HIS A 114 0.61 16.11 -3.30
N ARG A 115 1.00 14.91 -3.74
CA ARG A 115 2.41 14.54 -3.88
C ARG A 115 3.11 15.39 -4.94
N SER A 116 2.47 15.71 -6.06
CA SER A 116 3.06 16.57 -7.09
C SER A 116 3.37 17.99 -6.59
N ARG A 117 2.51 18.56 -5.74
CA ARG A 117 2.74 19.88 -5.11
C ARG A 117 3.85 19.86 -4.06
N GLU A 118 3.96 18.76 -3.32
CA GLU A 118 4.95 18.59 -2.27
C GLU A 118 6.35 18.34 -2.83
N LEU A 119 6.46 17.66 -3.97
CA LEU A 119 7.73 17.40 -4.64
C LEU A 119 8.44 18.68 -5.05
N ILE A 120 9.76 18.69 -4.90
CA ILE A 120 10.62 19.70 -5.55
C ILE A 120 10.66 19.45 -7.07
N PRO A 121 11.00 20.47 -7.89
CA PRO A 121 11.35 20.22 -9.29
C PRO A 121 12.46 19.18 -9.41
N GLY A 122 12.22 18.12 -10.18
CA GLY A 122 13.13 16.97 -10.32
C GLY A 122 13.11 15.98 -9.16
N GLY A 123 12.20 16.14 -8.19
CA GLY A 123 11.96 15.15 -7.14
C GLY A 123 11.37 13.85 -7.70
N VAL A 124 11.52 12.77 -6.95
CA VAL A 124 11.13 11.42 -7.42
C VAL A 124 10.10 10.80 -6.47
N LEU A 125 9.07 10.17 -7.04
CA LEU A 125 8.12 9.35 -6.31
C LEU A 125 8.31 7.88 -6.66
N ILE A 126 8.50 7.04 -5.65
CA ILE A 126 8.69 5.59 -5.78
C ILE A 126 7.51 4.89 -5.14
N LEU A 127 6.75 4.13 -5.94
CA LEU A 127 5.52 3.48 -5.50
C LEU A 127 5.63 1.95 -5.68
N LEU A 128 5.31 1.21 -4.62
CA LEU A 128 5.07 -0.23 -4.68
C LEU A 128 3.60 -0.48 -4.38
N ILE A 129 2.82 -0.80 -5.41
CA ILE A 129 1.36 -0.92 -5.34
C ILE A 129 0.95 -2.38 -5.60
N PRO A 130 0.21 -3.03 -4.68
CA PRO A 130 -0.44 -4.29 -4.98
C PRO A 130 -1.47 -4.11 -6.10
N CYS A 131 -1.29 -4.85 -7.18
CA CYS A 131 -2.18 -4.81 -8.35
C CYS A 131 -2.84 -6.16 -8.58
N VAL A 132 -3.92 -6.16 -9.36
CA VAL A 132 -4.44 -7.38 -9.97
C VAL A 132 -3.70 -7.71 -11.27
N ASP A 133 -3.56 -9.01 -11.54
CA ASP A 133 -3.08 -9.54 -12.82
C ASP A 133 -4.18 -9.54 -13.90
N ASP A 134 -3.85 -10.05 -15.10
CA ASP A 134 -4.79 -10.12 -16.24
C ASP A 134 -6.01 -11.03 -15.98
N GLN A 135 -5.94 -11.89 -14.96
CA GLN A 135 -7.07 -12.73 -14.51
C GLN A 135 -7.86 -12.06 -13.38
N GLY A 136 -7.49 -10.85 -12.99
CA GLY A 136 -8.10 -10.12 -11.88
C GLY A 136 -7.59 -10.57 -10.52
N SER A 137 -6.64 -11.49 -10.42
CA SER A 137 -6.13 -12.01 -9.14
C SER A 137 -5.05 -11.10 -8.57
N ASN A 138 -4.99 -10.98 -7.24
CA ASN A 138 -3.89 -10.29 -6.55
C ASN A 138 -3.09 -11.21 -5.61
N GLY A 139 -3.31 -12.52 -5.72
CA GLY A 139 -2.64 -13.53 -4.91
C GLY A 139 -3.22 -13.70 -3.49
N PHE A 140 -4.23 -12.90 -3.11
CA PHE A 140 -4.93 -13.02 -1.82
C PHE A 140 -6.31 -13.66 -1.95
N ASP A 141 -6.71 -14.04 -3.16
CA ASP A 141 -8.04 -14.52 -3.54
C ASP A 141 -8.53 -15.66 -2.63
N ILE A 142 -7.76 -16.75 -2.56
CA ILE A 142 -8.10 -17.95 -1.77
C ILE A 142 -8.23 -17.60 -0.29
N LEU A 143 -7.31 -16.78 0.22
CA LEU A 143 -7.31 -16.36 1.61
C LEU A 143 -8.53 -15.51 1.96
N ARG A 144 -8.95 -14.62 1.06
CA ARG A 144 -10.17 -13.82 1.22
C ARG A 144 -11.41 -14.71 1.21
N VAL A 145 -11.47 -15.71 0.34
CA VAL A 145 -12.58 -16.70 0.32
C VAL A 145 -12.65 -17.48 1.64
N LEU A 146 -11.50 -17.96 2.15
CA LEU A 146 -11.45 -18.68 3.42
C LEU A 146 -11.87 -17.80 4.59
N LEU A 147 -11.37 -16.57 4.65
CA LEU A 147 -11.72 -15.60 5.69
C LEU A 147 -13.23 -15.30 5.69
N TYR A 148 -13.82 -15.10 4.51
CA TYR A 148 -15.26 -14.85 4.39
C TYR A 148 -16.10 -16.05 4.82
N LYS A 149 -15.70 -17.29 4.46
CA LYS A 149 -16.36 -18.51 4.94
C LYS A 149 -16.31 -18.66 6.46
N CYS A 150 -15.17 -18.33 7.08
CA CYS A 150 -15.08 -18.31 8.54
C CYS A 150 -16.03 -17.26 9.14
N ALA A 151 -16.06 -16.05 8.59
CA ALA A 151 -16.95 -14.98 9.02
C ALA A 151 -18.43 -15.39 8.91
N GLN A 152 -18.84 -16.08 7.84
CA GLN A 152 -20.20 -16.60 7.66
C GLN A 152 -20.65 -17.54 8.78
N SER A 153 -19.72 -18.28 9.40
CA SER A 153 -20.04 -19.19 10.50
C SER A 153 -20.10 -18.53 11.87
N LEU A 154 -19.58 -17.30 12.00
CA LEU A 154 -19.38 -16.61 13.29
C LEU A 154 -20.25 -15.37 13.45
N LEU A 155 -20.56 -14.68 12.35
CA LEU A 155 -21.23 -13.39 12.36
C LEU A 155 -22.74 -13.54 12.07
N THR A 156 -23.53 -12.62 12.63
CA THR A 156 -24.92 -12.43 12.21
C THR A 156 -25.00 -11.93 10.75
N PRO A 157 -26.15 -12.05 10.07
CA PRO A 157 -26.29 -11.54 8.70
C PRO A 157 -25.95 -10.06 8.53
N GLN A 158 -26.28 -9.22 9.53
CA GLN A 158 -25.98 -7.79 9.49
C GLN A 158 -24.49 -7.53 9.70
N GLU A 159 -23.86 -8.18 10.68
CA GLU A 159 -22.41 -8.07 10.91
C GLU A 159 -21.60 -8.56 9.71
N LEU A 160 -22.04 -9.63 9.06
CA LEU A 160 -21.41 -10.15 7.85
C LEU A 160 -21.49 -9.15 6.69
N LEU A 161 -22.62 -8.48 6.52
CA LEU A 161 -22.79 -7.44 5.51
C LEU A 161 -21.90 -6.22 5.79
N ASP A 162 -21.76 -5.84 7.06
CA ASP A 162 -20.91 -4.73 7.49
C ASP A 162 -19.42 -5.06 7.44
N TYR A 163 -19.07 -6.34 7.45
CA TYR A 163 -17.72 -6.90 7.28
C TYR A 163 -17.20 -6.78 5.84
N THR A 164 -17.15 -5.55 5.32
CA THR A 164 -16.60 -5.20 4.01
C THR A 164 -15.28 -4.45 4.19
N PHE A 165 -14.20 -4.90 3.55
CA PHE A 165 -12.90 -4.23 3.58
C PHE A 165 -12.89 -3.00 2.68
N SER A 166 -12.30 -1.92 3.17
CA SER A 166 -12.06 -0.69 2.41
C SER A 166 -10.77 -0.82 1.59
N ILE A 167 -10.70 -1.86 0.76
CA ILE A 167 -9.54 -2.17 -0.08
C ILE A 167 -10.00 -2.32 -1.52
N HIS A 168 -9.24 -1.74 -2.44
CA HIS A 168 -9.37 -2.00 -3.87
C HIS A 168 -7.99 -2.13 -4.50
N ALA A 169 -7.75 -3.24 -5.20
CA ALA A 169 -6.54 -3.44 -5.99
C ALA A 169 -6.82 -3.03 -7.43
N ARG A 170 -6.03 -2.10 -7.96
CA ARG A 170 -6.10 -1.62 -9.34
C ARG A 170 -5.37 -2.60 -10.27
N SER A 171 -5.68 -2.59 -11.56
CA SER A 171 -4.86 -3.26 -12.56
C SER A 171 -3.51 -2.55 -12.71
N TYR A 172 -2.53 -3.25 -13.28
CA TYR A 172 -1.22 -2.65 -13.56
C TYR A 172 -1.33 -1.42 -14.49
N SER A 173 -2.15 -1.50 -15.54
CA SER A 173 -2.35 -0.39 -16.49
C SER A 173 -2.95 0.85 -15.82
N GLU A 174 -3.90 0.69 -14.89
CA GLU A 174 -4.47 1.79 -14.11
C GLU A 174 -3.47 2.45 -13.14
N CYS A 175 -2.37 1.76 -12.83
CA CYS A 175 -1.30 2.26 -11.97
C CYS A 175 -0.16 2.94 -12.73
N ILE A 176 -0.13 2.83 -14.07
CA ILE A 176 0.90 3.43 -14.95
C ILE A 176 0.28 4.37 -15.99
N ASP A 177 -0.80 5.06 -15.61
CA ASP A 177 -1.49 6.00 -16.50
C ASP A 177 -0.66 7.28 -16.70
N ASP A 178 0.10 7.32 -17.80
CA ASP A 178 0.94 8.45 -18.18
C ASP A 178 0.15 9.75 -18.37
N GLN A 179 -1.12 9.67 -18.81
CA GLN A 179 -1.94 10.88 -19.00
C GLN A 179 -2.32 11.47 -17.64
N LEU A 180 -2.67 10.61 -16.68
CA LEU A 180 -2.94 11.02 -15.30
C LEU A 180 -1.70 11.65 -14.66
N PHE A 181 -0.52 11.08 -14.87
CA PHE A 181 0.73 11.65 -14.34
C PHE A 181 1.05 13.00 -14.98
N ALA A 182 0.94 13.11 -16.31
CA ALA A 182 1.20 14.36 -17.03
C ALA A 182 0.27 15.49 -16.58
N HIS A 183 -0.99 15.18 -16.23
CA HIS A 183 -1.93 16.15 -15.66
C HIS A 183 -1.39 16.83 -14.38
N TYR A 184 -0.61 16.09 -13.58
CA TYR A 184 0.02 16.58 -12.36
C TYR A 184 1.49 16.97 -12.53
N LEU A 185 1.94 17.19 -13.77
CA LEU A 185 3.34 17.52 -14.09
C LEU A 185 4.33 16.47 -13.59
N LEU A 186 3.88 15.22 -13.53
CA LEU A 186 4.70 14.05 -13.23
C LEU A 186 5.00 13.28 -14.52
N GLU A 187 6.17 12.65 -14.56
CA GLU A 187 6.61 11.81 -15.67
C GLU A 187 6.85 10.39 -15.14
N LEU A 188 6.31 9.38 -15.84
CA LEU A 188 6.64 7.99 -15.54
C LEU A 188 8.04 7.67 -16.03
N ILE A 189 8.99 7.58 -15.10
CA ILE A 189 10.39 7.27 -15.43
C ILE A 189 10.60 5.78 -15.68
N LYS A 190 9.96 4.94 -14.86
CA LYS A 190 10.06 3.48 -14.95
C LYS A 190 8.88 2.83 -14.24
N SER A 191 8.39 1.74 -14.83
CA SER A 191 7.46 0.81 -14.21
C SER A 191 7.90 -0.62 -14.46
N ASP A 192 7.45 -1.52 -13.58
CA ASP A 192 7.60 -2.96 -13.74
C ASP A 192 6.42 -3.66 -13.04
N PHE A 193 6.10 -4.87 -13.47
CA PHE A 193 5.05 -5.68 -12.88
C PHE A 193 5.53 -7.11 -12.68
N GLY A 194 5.34 -7.64 -11.47
CA GLY A 194 5.77 -8.97 -11.14
C GLY A 194 5.16 -9.48 -9.84
N SER A 195 5.28 -10.79 -9.65
CA SER A 195 4.80 -11.46 -8.45
C SER A 195 5.91 -11.53 -7.41
N VAL A 196 5.59 -11.20 -6.16
CA VAL A 196 6.49 -11.40 -5.03
C VAL A 196 6.19 -12.76 -4.40
N ASN A 197 7.15 -13.68 -4.49
CA ASN A 197 7.03 -14.97 -3.83
C ASN A 197 7.23 -14.80 -2.33
N MET A 198 6.15 -14.98 -1.56
CA MET A 198 6.22 -14.90 -0.10
C MET A 198 7.13 -16.02 0.45
N PRO A 199 8.03 -15.72 1.41
CA PRO A 199 8.97 -16.71 1.94
C PRO A 199 8.32 -18.00 2.43
N PHE A 200 7.17 -17.91 3.12
CA PHE A 200 6.45 -19.08 3.61
C PHE A 200 5.79 -19.90 2.48
N ILE A 201 5.39 -19.28 1.37
CA ILE A 201 4.92 -20.00 0.17
C ILE A 201 6.08 -20.75 -0.47
N LYS A 202 7.24 -20.09 -0.58
CA LYS A 202 8.46 -20.74 -1.10
C LYS A 202 8.88 -21.92 -0.23
N GLN A 203 8.81 -21.77 1.10
CA GLN A 203 9.10 -22.84 2.04
C GLN A 203 8.12 -24.00 1.86
N TRP A 204 6.80 -23.74 1.81
CA TRP A 204 5.78 -24.76 1.56
C TRP A 204 6.02 -25.54 0.26
N GLN A 205 6.49 -24.87 -0.80
CA GLN A 205 6.72 -25.49 -2.11
C GLN A 205 8.02 -26.30 -2.18
N ASN A 206 9.06 -25.90 -1.44
CA ASN A 206 10.43 -26.39 -1.66
C ASN A 206 11.06 -27.08 -0.45
N GLU A 207 10.47 -26.95 0.73
CA GLU A 207 11.01 -27.45 1.99
C GLU A 207 9.93 -28.22 2.78
N PRO A 208 10.32 -29.14 3.68
CA PRO A 208 9.36 -29.80 4.56
C PRO A 208 8.65 -28.79 5.46
N MET A 209 7.33 -28.68 5.31
CA MET A 209 6.46 -27.86 6.15
C MET A 209 5.14 -28.62 6.35
N THR A 210 4.66 -28.67 7.58
CA THR A 210 3.34 -29.24 7.89
C THR A 210 2.22 -28.28 7.47
N LEU A 211 1.03 -28.82 7.23
CA LEU A 211 -0.14 -27.99 6.92
C LEU A 211 -0.44 -26.98 8.04
N ASP A 212 -0.25 -27.36 9.30
CA ASP A 212 -0.45 -26.49 10.46
C ASP A 212 0.56 -25.33 10.51
N GLU A 213 1.82 -25.58 10.18
CA GLU A 213 2.85 -24.53 10.10
C GLU A 213 2.56 -23.55 8.97
N PHE A 214 2.14 -24.07 7.81
CA PHE A 214 1.71 -23.25 6.69
C PHE A 214 0.49 -22.39 7.05
N ALA A 215 -0.53 -23.00 7.65
CA ALA A 215 -1.75 -22.33 8.08
C ALA A 215 -1.47 -21.23 9.13
N ARG A 216 -0.54 -21.47 10.07
CA ARG A 216 -0.11 -20.44 11.02
C ARG A 216 0.61 -19.29 10.32
N SER A 217 1.51 -19.59 9.39
CA SER A 217 2.28 -18.58 8.66
C SER A 217 1.39 -17.65 7.84
N ILE A 218 0.44 -18.20 7.09
CA ILE A 218 -0.51 -17.40 6.31
C ILE A 218 -1.44 -16.59 7.21
N THR A 219 -1.88 -17.15 8.35
CA THR A 219 -2.73 -16.44 9.31
C THR A 219 -2.01 -15.25 9.94
N LEU A 220 -0.75 -15.44 10.37
CA LEU A 220 0.07 -14.37 10.93
C LEU A 220 0.30 -13.24 9.93
N TYR A 221 0.60 -13.58 8.67
CA TYR A 221 0.76 -12.60 7.59
C TYR A 221 -0.52 -11.81 7.30
N THR A 222 -1.69 -12.45 7.41
CA THR A 222 -2.98 -11.80 7.10
C THR A 222 -3.48 -10.90 8.23
N ARG A 223 -3.04 -11.18 9.47
CA ARG A 223 -3.46 -10.46 10.67
C ARG A 223 -2.67 -9.16 10.88
N SER A 224 -1.42 -9.12 10.43
CA SER A 224 -0.54 -7.94 10.54
C SER A 224 -1.00 -6.81 9.63
#